data_AF-A0A519BKB4-F1
#
_entry.id   AF-A0A519BKB4-F1
#
_cell.length_a   1.000
_cell.length_b   1.000
_cell.length_c   1.000
_cell.angle_alpha   90.00
_cell.angle_beta   90.00
_cell.angle_gamma   90.00
#
_symmetry.space_group_name_H-M   'P 1'
#
loop_
_entity.id
_entity.type
_entity.pdbx_description
1 polymer ?
#
loop_
_entity_poly.entity_id
_entity_poly.type
_entity_poly.pdbx_seq_one_letter_code
_entity_poly.pdbx_strand_id
1 'polypeptide(L)'
;MGKLINFFETNKRLFIVRKHQNTIRQEKYRISMIRTFLSFCEKNNIFHTGQISQKIVERFFEEYLIDCGHSTKKQYFLVIRHFFKRFLKKELNDVKKLRY
;
A
#
# COMPACT_ATOMS: atom_id res chain seq x y z
N MET A 1 10.06 12.96 -6.49
CA MET A 1 8.98 12.26 -5.75
C MET A 1 7.89 11.92 -6.74
N GLY A 2 7.48 10.66 -6.88
CA GLY A 2 6.46 10.30 -7.85
C GLY A 2 5.03 10.54 -7.36
N LYS A 3 4.09 10.46 -8.31
CA LYS A 3 2.67 10.81 -8.13
C LYS A 3 1.98 9.92 -7.10
N LEU A 4 2.36 8.64 -7.03
CA LEU A 4 1.69 7.61 -6.25
C LEU A 4 2.15 7.66 -4.78
N ILE A 5 3.45 7.89 -4.55
CA ILE A 5 4.00 8.16 -3.22
C ILE A 5 3.42 9.46 -2.65
N ASN A 6 3.34 10.52 -3.45
CA ASN A 6 2.76 11.79 -3.01
C ASN A 6 1.28 11.64 -2.63
N PHE A 7 0.49 10.93 -3.44
CA PHE A 7 -0.89 10.61 -3.11
C PHE A 7 -1.00 9.88 -1.76
N PHE A 8 -0.15 8.87 -1.55
CA PHE A 8 -0.12 8.12 -0.30
C PHE A 8 0.25 9.00 0.90
N GLU A 9 1.26 9.87 0.78
CA GLU A 9 1.68 10.74 1.89
C GLU A 9 0.59 11.71 2.33
N THR A 10 -0.09 12.33 1.36
CA THR A 10 -1.21 13.25 1.62
C THR A 10 -2.37 12.53 2.29
N ASN A 11 -2.60 11.26 1.97
CA ASN A 11 -3.75 10.47 2.42
C ASN A 11 -3.41 9.40 3.47
N LYS A 12 -2.19 9.36 4.01
CA LYS A 12 -1.69 8.23 4.82
C LYS A 12 -2.57 7.87 6.02
N ARG A 13 -3.19 8.89 6.64
CA ARG A 13 -4.11 8.73 7.79
C ARG A 13 -5.35 7.89 7.45
N LEU A 14 -5.77 7.89 6.18
CA LEU A 14 -6.92 7.11 5.71
C LEU A 14 -6.58 5.62 5.55
N PHE A 15 -5.33 5.32 5.24
CA PHE A 15 -4.89 3.96 4.93
C PHE A 15 -4.23 3.26 6.13
N ILE A 16 -3.54 4.02 6.98
CA ILE A 16 -2.87 3.51 8.17
C ILE A 16 -3.61 4.02 9.41
N VAL A 17 -4.59 3.24 9.83
CA VAL A 17 -5.31 3.51 11.07
C VAL A 17 -4.42 3.14 12.25
N ARG A 18 -4.21 4.09 13.16
CA ARG A 18 -3.65 3.82 14.48
C ARG A 18 -4.62 2.92 15.24
N LYS A 19 -4.24 1.67 15.46
CA LYS A 19 -4.88 0.85 16.49
C LYS A 19 -4.24 1.25 17.81
N HIS A 20 -5.04 1.30 18.88
CA HIS A 20 -4.60 1.68 20.23
C HIS A 20 -3.34 0.95 20.70
N GLN A 21 -3.15 -0.31 20.28
CA GLN A 21 -2.01 -1.15 20.67
C GLN A 21 -0.78 -1.03 19.76
N ASN A 22 -0.86 -0.28 18.65
CA ASN A 22 0.27 -0.17 17.73
C ASN A 22 1.27 0.87 18.22
N THR A 23 2.54 0.50 18.30
CA THR A 23 3.61 1.47 18.61
C THR A 23 3.87 2.39 17.41
N ILE A 24 4.38 3.60 17.68
CA ILE A 24 4.84 4.54 16.64
C ILE A 24 5.85 3.87 15.70
N ARG A 25 6.70 2.99 16.24
CA ARG A 25 7.68 2.22 15.46
C ARG A 25 7.01 1.29 14.44
N GLN A 26 5.96 0.58 14.84
CA GLN A 26 5.18 -0.28 13.94
C GLN A 26 4.40 0.51 12.89
N GLU A 27 3.95 1.72 13.20
CA GLU A 27 3.36 2.63 12.22
C GLU A 27 4.38 3.07 11.17
N LYS A 28 5.54 3.55 11.61
CA LYS A 28 6.67 3.93 10.72
C LYS A 28 7.10 2.76 9.84
N TYR A 29 7.18 1.56 10.40
CA TYR A 29 7.54 0.35 9.64
C TYR A 29 6.54 0.07 8.52
N ARG A 30 5.24 0.09 8.81
CA ARG A 30 4.19 -0.10 7.79
C ARG A 30 4.20 0.99 6.72
N ILE A 31 4.41 2.26 7.10
CA ILE A 31 4.59 3.37 6.15
C ILE A 31 5.76 3.07 5.22
N SER A 32 6.90 2.66 5.76
CA SER A 32 8.08 2.34 4.98
C SER A 32 7.82 1.22 3.98
N MET A 33 7.17 0.13 4.39
CA MET A 33 6.85 -0.98 3.49
C MET A 33 5.94 -0.57 2.34
N ILE A 34 4.91 0.26 2.63
CA ILE A 34 4.04 0.80 1.57
C ILE A 34 4.85 1.69 0.64
N ARG A 35 5.67 2.62 1.15
CA ARG A 35 6.53 3.47 0.31
C ARG A 35 7.43 2.65 -0.60
N THR A 36 8.06 1.59 -0.09
CA THR A 36 8.90 0.69 -0.87
C THR A 36 8.11 0.06 -2.03
N PHE A 37 6.91 -0.44 -1.75
CA PHE A 37 6.04 -1.00 -2.78
C PHE A 37 5.61 0.05 -3.81
N LEU A 38 5.17 1.24 -3.38
CA LEU A 38 4.76 2.30 -4.32
C LEU A 38 5.94 2.81 -5.15
N SER A 39 7.16 2.83 -4.58
CA SER A 39 8.37 3.15 -5.34
C SER A 39 8.66 2.09 -6.41
N PHE A 40 8.45 0.81 -6.11
CA PHE A 40 8.55 -0.26 -7.11
C PHE A 40 7.50 -0.07 -8.23
N CYS A 41 6.25 0.27 -7.88
CA CYS A 41 5.22 0.58 -8.88
C CYS A 41 5.62 1.75 -9.78
N GLU A 42 6.11 2.86 -9.20
CA GLU A 42 6.53 4.03 -9.97
C GLU A 42 7.71 3.73 -10.91
N LYS A 43 8.67 2.90 -10.46
CA LYS A 43 9.77 2.41 -11.33
C LYS A 43 9.28 1.57 -12.51
N ASN A 44 8.15 0.89 -12.34
CA ASN A 44 7.48 0.11 -13.40
C ASN A 44 6.44 0.94 -14.17
N ASN A 45 6.53 2.28 -14.15
CA ASN A 45 5.63 3.21 -14.83
C ASN A 45 4.15 3.13 -14.38
N ILE A 46 3.90 2.66 -13.17
CA ILE A 46 2.57 2.61 -12.57
C ILE A 46 2.41 3.82 -11.64
N PHE A 47 1.58 4.77 -12.06
CA PHE A 47 1.39 6.04 -11.37
C PHE A 47 0.03 6.20 -10.70
N HIS A 48 -0.91 5.29 -11.00
CA HIS A 48 -2.26 5.30 -10.43
C HIS A 48 -2.55 3.97 -9.71
N THR A 49 -3.24 4.06 -8.57
CA THR A 49 -3.61 2.88 -7.77
C THR A 49 -4.54 1.92 -8.53
N GLY A 50 -5.40 2.43 -9.43
CA GLY A 50 -6.27 1.61 -10.28
C GLY A 50 -5.52 0.77 -11.33
N GLN A 51 -4.26 1.11 -11.64
CA GLN A 51 -3.42 0.31 -12.54
C GLN A 51 -2.71 -0.82 -11.80
N ILE A 52 -2.74 -0.83 -10.46
CA ILE A 52 -2.08 -1.87 -9.67
C ILE A 52 -2.95 -3.13 -9.69
N SER A 53 -2.51 -4.10 -10.50
CA SER A 53 -3.11 -5.43 -10.60
C SER A 53 -2.40 -6.42 -9.69
N GLN A 54 -3.04 -7.58 -9.49
CA GLN A 54 -2.43 -8.70 -8.76
C GLN A 54 -1.06 -9.10 -9.35
N LYS A 55 -0.91 -9.06 -10.68
CA LYS A 55 0.35 -9.38 -11.37
C LYS A 55 1.52 -8.47 -10.96
N ILE A 56 1.23 -7.19 -10.71
CA ILE A 56 2.25 -6.23 -10.25
C ILE A 56 2.68 -6.55 -8.82
N VAL A 57 1.73 -6.96 -7.98
CA VAL A 57 2.03 -7.42 -6.63
C VAL A 57 2.89 -8.68 -6.70
N GLU A 58 2.51 -9.68 -7.50
CA GLU A 58 3.30 -10.92 -7.69
C GLU A 58 4.74 -10.60 -8.14
N ARG A 59 4.92 -9.76 -9.16
CA ARG A 59 6.26 -9.30 -9.59
C ARG A 59 7.06 -8.65 -8.47
N PHE A 60 6.42 -7.84 -7.62
CA PHE A 60 7.12 -7.27 -6.45
C PHE A 60 7.63 -8.36 -5.49
N PHE A 61 6.87 -9.43 -5.29
CA PHE A 61 7.31 -10.54 -4.44
C PHE A 61 8.40 -11.40 -5.09
N GLU A 62 8.33 -11.58 -6.41
CA GLU A 62 9.24 -12.41 -7.20
C GLU A 62 10.55 -11.71 -7.52
N GLU A 63 10.55 -10.41 -7.76
CA GLU A 63 11.75 -9.64 -8.16
C GLU A 63 12.36 -8.90 -6.97
N TYR A 64 11.54 -8.19 -6.18
CA TYR A 64 12.05 -7.27 -5.16
C TYR A 64 12.24 -7.95 -3.80
N LEU A 65 11.41 -8.95 -3.48
CA LEU A 65 11.49 -9.66 -2.21
C LEU A 65 12.14 -11.03 -2.33
N ILE A 66 12.74 -11.39 -3.47
CA ILE A 66 13.25 -12.76 -3.72
C ILE A 66 14.15 -13.26 -2.58
N ASP A 67 15.14 -12.45 -2.20
CA ASP A 67 16.14 -12.76 -1.16
C ASP A 67 15.64 -12.50 0.27
N CYS A 68 14.41 -12.00 0.43
CA CYS A 68 13.84 -11.77 1.75
C CYS A 68 13.33 -13.07 2.37
N GLY A 69 13.54 -13.24 3.67
CA GLY A 69 12.98 -14.34 4.44
C GLY A 69 11.44 -14.37 4.41
N HIS A 70 10.86 -15.56 4.60
CA HIS A 70 9.41 -15.79 4.56
C HIS A 70 8.63 -14.87 5.52
N SER A 71 9.17 -14.60 6.70
CA SER A 71 8.57 -13.67 7.68
C SER A 71 8.45 -12.25 7.14
N THR A 72 9.47 -11.75 6.45
CA THR A 72 9.48 -10.42 5.82
C THR A 72 8.48 -10.35 4.68
N LYS A 73 8.45 -11.37 3.81
CA LYS A 73 7.45 -11.50 2.73
C LYS A 73 6.03 -11.47 3.31
N LYS A 74 5.75 -12.25 4.34
CA LYS A 74 4.45 -12.27 5.02
C LYS A 74 4.05 -10.90 5.56
N GLN A 75 4.98 -10.15 6.16
CA GLN A 75 4.71 -8.81 6.64
C GLN A 75 4.38 -7.83 5.50
N TYR A 76 5.16 -7.85 4.41
CA TYR A 76 4.84 -7.06 3.20
C TYR A 76 3.44 -7.38 2.68
N PHE A 77 3.11 -8.67 2.58
CA PHE A 77 1.81 -9.12 2.07
C PHE A 77 0.66 -8.58 2.91
N LEU A 78 0.75 -8.71 4.24
CA LEU A 78 -0.31 -8.24 5.14
C LEU A 78 -0.49 -6.73 5.07
N VAL A 79 0.61 -5.98 4.95
CA VAL A 79 0.57 -4.51 4.86
C VAL A 79 -0.04 -4.07 3.53
N ILE A 80 0.41 -4.63 2.40
CA ILE A 80 -0.10 -4.33 1.06
C ILE A 80 -1.59 -4.70 0.97
N ARG A 81 -1.97 -5.89 1.45
CA ARG A 81 -3.37 -6.33 1.48
C ARG A 81 -4.25 -5.38 2.30
N HIS A 82 -3.78 -4.93 3.46
CA HIS A 82 -4.54 -3.99 4.29
C HIS A 82 -4.68 -2.62 3.61
N PHE A 83 -3.62 -2.15 2.94
CA PHE A 83 -3.64 -0.92 2.15
C PHE A 83 -4.73 -0.98 1.06
N PHE A 84 -4.75 -2.02 0.23
CA PHE A 84 -5.77 -2.17 -0.82
C PHE A 84 -7.18 -2.36 -0.28
N LYS A 85 -7.35 -3.13 0.80
CA LYS A 85 -8.66 -3.29 1.44
C LYS A 85 -9.25 -1.95 1.87
N ARG A 86 -8.41 -1.04 2.38
CA ARG A 86 -8.85 0.30 2.78
C ARG A 86 -9.11 1.21 1.59
N PHE A 87 -8.29 1.10 0.55
CA PHE A 87 -8.48 1.80 -0.71
C PHE A 87 -9.85 1.47 -1.33
N LEU A 88 -10.17 0.18 -1.52
CA LEU A 88 -11.45 -0.27 -2.06
C LEU A 88 -12.64 0.17 -1.18
N LYS A 89 -12.49 0.11 0.15
CA LYS A 89 -13.53 0.60 1.06
C LYS A 89 -13.79 2.10 0.91
N LYS A 90 -12.74 2.90 0.63
CA LYS A 90 -12.88 4.34 0.40
C LYS A 90 -13.59 4.61 -0.92
N GLU A 91 -13.16 3.99 -2.02
CA GLU A 91 -13.80 4.14 -3.33
C GLU A 91 -15.28 3.77 -3.29
N LEU A 92 -15.64 2.65 -2.65
CA LEU A 92 -17.03 2.25 -2.47
C LEU A 92 -17.85 3.27 -1.66
N ASN A 93 -17.26 3.92 -0.67
CA ASN A 93 -17.93 4.94 0.13
C ASN A 93 -18.09 6.26 -0.65
N ASP A 94 -17.11 6.64 -1.46
CA ASP A 94 -17.16 7.84 -2.29
C ASP A 94 -18.21 7.68 -3.41
N VAL A 95 -18.33 6.50 -4.03
CA VAL A 95 -19.39 6.17 -4.99
C VAL A 95 -20.79 6.23 -4.36
N LYS A 96 -20.94 5.78 -3.11
CA LYS A 96 -22.23 5.84 -2.40
C LYS A 96 -22.67 7.27 -2.07
N LYS A 97 -21.74 8.20 -1.83
CA LYS A 97 -22.04 9.60 -1.55
C LYS A 97 -22.52 10.38 -2.78
N LEU A 98 -22.18 9.94 -3.99
CA LEU A 98 -22.60 10.56 -5.24
C LEU A 98 -24.02 10.16 -5.69
N ARG A 99 -24.68 9.25 -4.95
CA ARG A 99 -26.05 8.78 -5.24
C ARG A 99 -27.13 9.42 -4.34
N TYR A 100 -26.75 10.42 -3.55
CA TYR A 100 -27.62 11.27 -2.74
C TYR A 100 -27.39 12.72 -3.13
#